data_AF-A0A5C1B3W5-F1
#
_entry.id   AF-A0A5C1B3W5-F1
#
_cell.length_a   1.000
_cell.length_b   1.000
_cell.length_c   1.000
_cell.angle_alpha   90.00
_cell.angle_beta   90.00
_cell.angle_gamma   90.00
#
_symmetry.space_group_name_H-M   'P 1'
#
loop_
_entity.id
_entity.type
_entity.pdbx_description
1 polymer ?
#
loop_
_entity_poly.entity_id
_entity_poly.type
_entity_poly.pdbx_seq_one_letter_code
_entity_poly.pdbx_strand_id
1 'polypeptide(L)'
;MPRFATIFGRRKVASVAVSLHLSALSLVGSAVGLGVVPPALAQVKAEAASPEAITAAKARVANALGFGRRILLVELYGTTLYVFNSSNNVGGPVLRALEKLGFTSVLPNGIDIGASGATSLSMEQLRRTSADHVLFLNFSTSEGTVREVEDGLRRIASGRLHRLDTTTSVALSGDWTEPYLVPRVAGAIQGGG
;
A
#
# COMPACT_ATOMS: atom_id res chain seq x y z
N MET A 1 51.94 -26.37 7.82
CA MET A 1 50.82 -26.86 6.98
C MET A 1 49.74 -27.45 7.88
N PRO A 2 48.54 -26.83 7.94
CA PRO A 2 47.31 -27.57 8.21
C PRO A 2 46.34 -27.50 7.01
N ARG A 3 45.52 -28.55 6.93
CA ARG A 3 44.67 -28.95 5.81
C ARG A 3 43.28 -28.30 5.88
N PHE A 4 42.70 -28.09 4.70
CA PHE A 4 41.29 -27.78 4.48
C PHE A 4 40.37 -28.88 5.03
N ALA A 5 39.27 -28.48 5.66
CA ALA A 5 38.07 -29.29 5.81
C ALA A 5 36.84 -28.40 5.54
N THR A 6 36.22 -28.59 4.38
CA THR A 6 34.94 -28.02 3.99
C THR A 6 33.83 -28.90 4.58
N ILE A 7 32.90 -28.32 5.33
CA ILE A 7 31.66 -29.00 5.74
C ILE A 7 30.48 -28.18 5.21
N PHE A 8 29.79 -28.76 4.23
CA PHE A 8 28.48 -28.33 3.74
C PHE A 8 27.42 -28.69 4.80
N GLY A 9 26.79 -27.67 5.38
CA GLY A 9 25.64 -27.82 6.27
C GLY A 9 24.37 -27.24 5.66
N ARG A 10 23.54 -28.09 5.05
CA ARG A 10 22.14 -27.80 4.70
C ARG A 10 21.38 -27.37 5.97
N ARG A 11 21.01 -26.09 6.08
CA ARG A 11 20.00 -25.66 7.07
C ARG A 11 18.61 -25.68 6.42
N LYS A 12 17.79 -26.62 6.87
CA LYS A 12 16.33 -26.60 6.71
C LYS A 12 15.80 -25.34 7.40
N VAL A 13 15.11 -24.48 6.66
CA VAL A 13 14.37 -23.35 7.22
C VAL A 13 13.02 -23.91 7.67
N ALA A 14 12.84 -24.08 8.98
CA ALA A 14 11.53 -24.35 9.56
C ALA A 14 10.76 -23.02 9.60
N SER A 15 9.66 -22.95 8.85
CA SER A 15 8.69 -21.87 8.97
C SER A 15 7.98 -22.02 10.32
N VAL A 16 8.25 -21.11 11.25
CA VAL A 16 7.51 -20.99 12.49
C VAL A 16 6.25 -20.18 12.18
N ALA A 17 5.10 -20.84 12.21
CA ALA A 17 3.81 -20.18 12.20
C ALA A 17 3.63 -19.43 13.52
N VAL A 18 3.53 -18.10 13.47
CA VAL A 18 3.19 -17.28 14.62
C VAL A 18 1.67 -17.26 14.76
N SER A 19 1.16 -17.96 15.77
CA SER A 19 -0.24 -17.83 16.20
C SER A 19 -0.42 -16.53 16.98
N LEU A 20 -1.14 -15.57 16.42
CA LEU A 20 -1.67 -14.43 17.16
C LEU A 20 -2.92 -14.88 17.94
N HIS A 21 -2.81 -14.89 19.27
CA HIS A 21 -3.97 -15.00 20.17
C HIS A 21 -4.76 -13.68 20.11
N LEU A 22 -5.98 -13.72 19.57
CA LEU A 22 -6.99 -12.70 19.83
C LEU A 22 -7.69 -13.04 21.13
N SER A 23 -7.42 -12.26 22.18
CA SER A 23 -8.21 -12.31 23.42
C SER A 23 -9.60 -11.72 23.13
N ALA A 24 -10.60 -12.58 23.18
CA ALA A 24 -12.00 -12.23 22.99
C ALA A 24 -12.52 -11.40 24.18
N LEU A 25 -13.15 -10.27 23.85
CA LEU A 25 -14.04 -9.53 24.74
C LEU A 25 -15.23 -10.44 25.09
N SER A 26 -15.39 -10.76 26.37
CA SER A 26 -16.59 -11.42 26.89
C SER A 26 -17.76 -10.44 26.90
N LEU A 27 -18.80 -10.73 26.14
CA LEU A 27 -20.14 -10.18 26.38
C LEU A 27 -21.10 -11.36 26.56
N VAL A 28 -21.52 -11.56 27.81
CA VAL A 28 -22.51 -12.55 28.23
C VAL A 28 -23.89 -12.06 27.82
N GLY A 29 -24.66 -12.88 27.10
CA GLY A 29 -26.05 -12.57 26.76
C GLY A 29 -26.75 -13.62 25.90
N SER A 30 -27.17 -14.71 26.55
CA SER A 30 -28.27 -15.65 26.23
C SER A 30 -28.39 -16.33 24.85
N ALA A 31 -28.48 -17.65 24.93
CA ALA A 31 -28.63 -18.62 23.85
C ALA A 31 -30.02 -18.63 23.19
N VAL A 32 -30.05 -18.75 21.86
CA VAL A 32 -31.09 -19.48 21.11
C VAL A 32 -30.46 -20.14 19.86
N GLY A 33 -30.46 -21.48 19.85
CA GLY A 33 -30.84 -22.31 18.69
C GLY A 33 -30.00 -22.30 17.41
N LEU A 34 -29.11 -23.29 17.30
CA LEU A 34 -28.90 -24.19 16.14
C LEU A 34 -28.90 -23.58 14.72
N GLY A 35 -27.68 -23.33 14.24
CA GLY A 35 -27.33 -23.27 12.83
C GLY A 35 -25.81 -23.39 12.70
N VAL A 36 -25.27 -24.59 12.84
CA VAL A 36 -23.83 -24.85 12.61
C VAL A 36 -23.59 -24.72 11.10
N VAL A 37 -23.25 -23.51 10.67
CA VAL A 37 -22.66 -23.29 9.35
C VAL A 37 -21.17 -23.65 9.48
N PRO A 38 -20.65 -24.61 8.71
CA PRO A 38 -19.21 -24.85 8.70
C PRO A 38 -18.52 -23.57 8.23
N PRO A 39 -17.39 -23.15 8.83
CA PRO A 39 -16.51 -22.21 8.17
C PRO A 39 -15.85 -22.98 7.02
N ALA A 40 -16.58 -23.16 5.92
CA ALA A 40 -15.95 -23.21 4.62
C ALA A 40 -15.30 -21.83 4.47
N LEU A 41 -14.02 -21.77 4.86
CA LEU A 41 -13.08 -20.77 4.43
C LEU A 41 -13.24 -20.65 2.93
N ALA A 42 -14.05 -19.70 2.49
CA ALA A 42 -13.91 -19.09 1.20
C ALA A 42 -12.51 -18.44 1.24
N GLN A 43 -11.48 -19.25 0.99
CA GLN A 43 -10.26 -18.74 0.41
C GLN A 43 -10.69 -18.14 -0.93
N VAL A 44 -11.04 -16.86 -0.89
CA VAL A 44 -11.09 -16.05 -2.10
C VAL A 44 -9.67 -16.06 -2.59
N LYS A 45 -9.40 -16.97 -3.52
CA LYS A 45 -8.17 -17.00 -4.28
C LYS A 45 -8.06 -15.62 -4.90
N ALA A 46 -7.11 -14.82 -4.43
CA ALA A 46 -6.77 -13.54 -5.05
C ALA A 46 -6.34 -13.85 -6.49
N GLU A 47 -7.31 -13.81 -7.39
CA GLU A 47 -7.08 -14.08 -8.80
C GLU A 47 -6.28 -12.90 -9.35
N ALA A 48 -5.15 -13.20 -9.98
CA ALA A 48 -4.33 -12.15 -10.60
C ALA A 48 -5.19 -11.31 -11.54
N ALA A 49 -5.00 -9.98 -11.55
CA ALA A 49 -5.73 -9.13 -12.50
C ALA A 49 -5.50 -9.63 -13.92
N SER A 50 -6.59 -9.75 -14.68
CA SER A 50 -6.49 -10.22 -16.06
C SER A 50 -5.60 -9.27 -16.88
N PRO A 51 -4.84 -9.80 -17.86
CA PRO A 51 -4.02 -8.96 -18.74
C PRO A 51 -4.82 -7.86 -19.43
N GLU A 52 -6.10 -8.11 -19.77
CA GLU A 52 -7.01 -7.13 -20.36
C GLU A 52 -7.32 -5.98 -19.39
N ALA A 53 -7.57 -6.29 -18.11
CA ALA A 53 -7.83 -5.28 -17.09
C ALA A 53 -6.61 -4.39 -16.85
N ILE A 54 -5.41 -4.98 -16.82
CA ILE A 54 -4.15 -4.22 -16.72
C ILE A 54 -3.96 -3.34 -17.95
N THR A 55 -4.24 -3.85 -19.15
CA THR A 55 -4.11 -3.09 -20.41
C THR A 55 -5.07 -1.90 -20.45
N ALA A 56 -6.33 -2.12 -20.07
CA ALA A 56 -7.33 -1.05 -19.96
C ALA A 56 -6.93 0.00 -18.91
N ALA A 57 -6.41 -0.44 -17.76
CA ALA A 57 -5.94 0.47 -16.71
C ALA A 57 -4.72 1.29 -17.15
N LYS A 58 -3.78 0.69 -17.89
CA LYS A 58 -2.65 1.41 -18.53
C LYS A 58 -3.13 2.47 -19.52
N ALA A 59 -4.11 2.15 -20.35
CA ALA A 59 -4.68 3.11 -21.29
C ALA A 59 -5.28 4.34 -20.57
N ARG A 60 -5.93 4.12 -19.42
CA ARG A 60 -6.49 5.22 -18.59
C ARG A 60 -5.43 6.16 -18.03
N VAL A 61 -4.25 5.66 -17.69
CA VAL A 61 -3.16 6.48 -17.13
C VAL A 61 -2.18 6.98 -18.18
N ALA A 62 -2.37 6.69 -19.46
CA ALA A 62 -1.43 7.05 -20.53
C ALA A 62 -1.13 8.56 -20.60
N ASN A 63 -2.15 9.41 -20.42
CA ASN A 63 -1.98 10.85 -20.36
C ASN A 63 -1.12 11.27 -19.14
N ALA A 64 -1.41 10.71 -17.96
CA ALA A 64 -0.62 10.96 -16.76
C ALA A 64 0.85 10.60 -16.96
N LEU A 65 1.13 9.43 -17.57
CA LEU A 65 2.49 8.99 -17.90
C LEU A 65 3.23 9.93 -18.87
N GLY A 66 2.50 10.73 -19.66
CA GLY A 66 3.07 11.75 -20.53
C GLY A 66 3.65 12.95 -19.77
N PHE A 67 3.21 13.19 -18.53
CA PHE A 67 3.75 14.24 -17.66
C PHE A 67 4.93 13.78 -16.80
N GLY A 68 5.25 12.49 -16.84
CA GLY A 68 6.32 11.88 -16.07
C GLY A 68 5.92 10.52 -15.51
N ARG A 69 6.85 9.86 -14.83
CA ARG A 69 6.64 8.51 -14.28
C ARG A 69 6.97 8.42 -12.80
N ARG A 70 7.65 9.40 -12.23
CA ARG A 70 8.07 9.38 -10.83
C ARG A 70 6.86 9.69 -9.97
N ILE A 71 6.47 8.75 -9.12
CA ILE A 71 5.32 8.92 -8.24
C ILE A 71 5.73 8.76 -6.78
N LEU A 72 5.30 9.69 -5.93
CA LEU A 72 5.43 9.58 -4.49
C LEU A 72 4.12 9.04 -3.92
N LEU A 73 4.17 7.93 -3.17
CA LEU A 73 3.04 7.41 -2.41
C LEU A 73 3.11 7.97 -0.98
N VAL A 74 2.05 8.64 -0.54
CA VAL A 74 1.93 9.19 0.82
C VAL A 74 0.63 8.73 1.44
N GLU A 75 0.69 8.34 2.72
CA GLU A 75 -0.47 8.14 3.56
C GLU A 75 -0.54 9.20 4.65
N LEU A 76 -1.74 9.70 4.95
CA LEU A 76 -2.03 10.44 6.17
C LEU A 76 -2.88 9.57 7.09
N TYR A 77 -2.33 9.19 8.25
CA TYR A 77 -3.06 8.48 9.30
C TYR A 77 -3.11 9.34 10.57
N GLY A 78 -4.32 9.72 10.99
CA GLY A 78 -4.50 10.74 12.01
C GLY A 78 -3.92 12.09 11.55
N THR A 79 -2.76 12.47 12.09
CA THR A 79 -2.02 13.68 11.70
C THR A 79 -0.61 13.37 11.17
N THR A 80 -0.26 12.08 11.05
CA THR A 80 1.10 11.66 10.68
C THR A 80 1.15 11.24 9.22
N LEU A 81 2.18 11.71 8.52
CA LEU A 81 2.45 11.32 7.13
C LEU A 81 3.41 10.15 7.08
N TYR A 82 3.07 9.14 6.30
CA TYR A 82 3.88 7.95 6.08
C TYR A 82 4.24 7.79 4.62
N VAL A 83 5.45 7.29 4.38
CA VAL A 83 5.88 6.73 3.10
C VAL A 83 6.23 5.27 3.27
N PHE A 84 6.19 4.50 2.19
CA PHE A 84 6.26 3.05 2.22
C PHE A 84 7.30 2.48 1.28
N ASN A 85 7.78 1.29 1.61
CA ASN A 85 8.40 0.39 0.65
C ASN A 85 7.49 -0.83 0.41
N SER A 86 7.97 -1.76 -0.42
CA SER A 86 7.20 -2.92 -0.86
C SER A 86 6.89 -3.95 0.23
N SER A 87 7.54 -3.91 1.40
CA SER A 87 7.29 -4.84 2.51
C SER A 87 6.08 -4.47 3.38
N ASN A 88 5.55 -3.25 3.27
CA ASN A 88 4.38 -2.84 4.04
C ASN A 88 3.09 -3.44 3.48
N ASN A 89 2.18 -3.85 4.38
CA ASN A 89 0.92 -4.50 4.01
C ASN A 89 -0.10 -3.55 3.35
N VAL A 90 -0.02 -2.24 3.61
CA VAL A 90 -0.88 -1.22 3.01
C VAL A 90 -0.19 -0.62 1.78
N GLY A 91 1.00 -0.04 1.95
CA GLY A 91 1.71 0.64 0.88
C GLY A 91 2.26 -0.30 -0.20
N GLY A 92 2.74 -1.49 0.18
CA GLY A 92 3.38 -2.43 -0.74
C GLY A 92 2.50 -2.86 -1.92
N PRO A 93 1.26 -3.33 -1.70
CA PRO A 93 0.32 -3.62 -2.78
C PRO A 93 0.04 -2.43 -3.71
N VAL A 94 -0.03 -1.22 -3.17
CA VAL A 94 -0.25 0.02 -3.96
C VAL A 94 0.97 0.32 -4.83
N LEU A 95 2.18 0.22 -4.28
CA LEU A 95 3.43 0.41 -5.03
C LEU A 95 3.54 -0.57 -6.20
N ARG A 96 3.18 -1.84 -5.99
CA ARG A 96 3.18 -2.85 -7.07
C ARG A 96 2.10 -2.58 -8.13
N ALA A 97 0.93 -2.08 -7.73
CA ALA A 97 -0.09 -1.63 -8.68
C ALA A 97 0.41 -0.44 -9.52
N LEU A 98 1.10 0.52 -8.91
CA LEU A 98 1.71 1.68 -9.60
C LEU A 98 2.79 1.25 -10.59
N GLU A 99 3.66 0.32 -10.19
CA GLU A 99 4.69 -0.25 -11.07
C GLU A 99 4.06 -0.94 -12.29
N LYS A 100 3.01 -1.76 -12.07
CA LYS A 100 2.25 -2.39 -13.15
C LYS A 100 1.63 -1.37 -14.11
N LEU A 101 1.24 -0.20 -13.61
CA LEU A 101 0.71 0.90 -14.41
C LEU A 101 1.80 1.72 -15.13
N GLY A 102 3.08 1.45 -14.87
CA GLY A 102 4.22 2.09 -15.54
C GLY A 102 4.83 3.27 -14.79
N PHE A 103 4.43 3.50 -13.54
CA PHE A 103 5.05 4.48 -12.67
C PHE A 103 6.29 3.91 -11.96
N THR A 104 7.16 4.80 -11.51
CA THR A 104 8.34 4.49 -10.71
C THR A 104 8.20 5.19 -9.37
N SER A 105 8.08 4.42 -8.30
CA SER A 105 7.97 4.98 -6.96
C SER A 105 9.26 5.67 -6.54
N VAL A 106 9.14 6.89 -6.00
CA VAL A 106 10.26 7.69 -5.49
C VAL A 106 10.07 8.03 -4.02
N LEU A 107 11.19 8.23 -3.34
CA LEU A 107 11.26 8.67 -1.95
C LEU A 107 12.11 9.95 -1.87
N PRO A 108 11.99 10.74 -0.79
CA PRO A 108 12.92 11.84 -0.57
C PRO A 108 14.36 11.34 -0.46
N ASN A 109 15.31 12.13 -0.97
CA ASN A 109 16.72 11.76 -0.96
C ASN A 109 17.23 11.47 0.45
N GLY A 110 17.93 10.35 0.61
CA GLY A 110 18.54 9.93 1.87
C GLY A 110 17.57 9.29 2.88
N ILE A 111 16.30 9.07 2.51
CA ILE A 111 15.36 8.33 3.35
C ILE A 111 15.51 6.82 3.10
N ASP A 112 15.82 6.09 4.16
CA ASP A 112 15.66 4.64 4.24
C ASP A 112 14.41 4.32 5.07
N ILE A 113 13.53 3.49 4.52
CA ILE A 113 12.29 3.05 5.17
C ILE A 113 12.56 1.87 6.12
N GLY A 114 13.65 1.15 5.92
CA GLY A 114 14.00 -0.02 6.72
C GLY A 114 13.03 -1.19 6.55
N ALA A 115 13.20 -2.21 7.41
CA ALA A 115 12.48 -3.47 7.31
C ALA A 115 10.99 -3.39 7.69
N SER A 116 10.60 -2.39 8.51
CA SER A 116 9.19 -2.16 8.90
C SER A 116 8.28 -1.81 7.73
N GLY A 117 8.87 -1.34 6.63
CA GLY A 117 8.18 -1.01 5.40
C GLY A 117 7.44 0.33 5.41
N ALA A 118 7.43 1.04 6.53
CA ALA A 118 6.89 2.39 6.64
C ALA A 118 7.78 3.26 7.52
N THR A 119 7.90 4.54 7.15
CA THR A 119 8.55 5.57 7.98
C THR A 119 7.72 6.85 7.94
N SER A 120 7.62 7.52 9.10
CA SER A 120 6.93 8.79 9.21
C SER A 120 7.82 9.94 8.76
N LEU A 121 7.27 10.89 8.01
CA LEU A 121 8.00 12.07 7.54
C LEU A 121 7.21 13.35 7.80
N SER A 122 7.92 14.46 7.93
CA SER A 122 7.31 15.79 7.88
C SER A 122 7.03 16.22 6.44
N MET A 123 6.13 17.18 6.26
CA MET A 123 5.89 17.81 4.95
C MET A 123 7.17 18.45 4.38
N GLU A 124 8.04 18.98 5.25
CA GLU A 124 9.33 19.54 4.83
C GLU A 124 10.26 18.48 4.23
N GLN A 125 10.32 17.30 4.83
CA GLN A 125 11.10 16.18 4.28
C GLN A 125 10.51 15.70 2.95
N LEU A 126 9.19 15.58 2.85
CA LEU A 126 8.51 15.17 1.60
C LEU A 126 8.79 16.15 0.45
N ARG A 127 8.83 17.46 0.71
CA ARG A 127 9.13 18.49 -0.29
C ARG A 127 10.51 18.37 -0.96
N ARG A 128 11.43 17.59 -0.38
CA ARG A 128 12.75 17.31 -0.96
C ARG A 128 12.69 16.20 -2.03
N THR A 129 11.52 15.61 -2.26
CA THR A 129 11.31 14.59 -3.29
C THR A 129 11.11 15.23 -4.66
N SER A 130 11.77 14.70 -5.68
CA SER A 130 11.48 15.05 -7.07
C SER A 130 10.48 14.04 -7.64
N ALA A 131 9.19 14.37 -7.56
CA ALA A 131 8.09 13.54 -8.04
C ALA A 131 7.32 14.26 -9.15
N ASP A 132 6.89 13.51 -10.17
CA ASP A 132 6.02 14.02 -11.23
C ASP A 132 4.54 13.96 -10.78
N HIS A 133 4.21 12.97 -9.94
CA HIS A 133 2.88 12.72 -9.39
C HIS A 133 2.96 12.43 -7.87
N VAL A 134 1.88 12.69 -7.16
CA VAL A 134 1.67 12.16 -5.79
C VAL A 134 0.38 11.33 -5.80
N LEU A 135 0.46 10.11 -5.26
CA LEU A 135 -0.73 9.32 -4.88
C LEU A 135 -0.91 9.42 -3.36
N PHE A 136 -2.10 9.83 -2.93
CA PHE A 136 -2.41 10.13 -1.54
C PHE A 136 -3.49 9.20 -0.99
N LEU A 137 -3.16 8.51 0.10
CA LEU A 137 -4.05 7.71 0.93
C LEU A 137 -4.46 8.54 2.14
N ASN A 138 -5.75 8.85 2.29
CA ASN A 138 -6.23 9.59 3.45
C ASN A 138 -6.99 8.68 4.41
N PHE A 139 -6.46 8.51 5.61
CA PHE A 139 -7.11 7.86 6.75
C PHE A 139 -7.29 8.80 7.94
N SER A 140 -7.15 10.11 7.72
CA SER A 140 -7.49 11.14 8.69
C SER A 140 -8.96 11.53 8.59
N THR A 141 -9.55 11.81 9.75
CA THR A 141 -10.88 12.41 9.88
C THR A 141 -10.81 13.93 10.10
N SER A 142 -9.61 14.50 10.19
CA SER A 142 -9.41 15.94 10.40
C SER A 142 -9.39 16.69 9.06
N GLU A 143 -10.53 17.25 8.66
CA GLU A 143 -10.66 18.00 7.39
C GLU A 143 -9.62 19.13 7.25
N GLY A 144 -9.32 19.85 8.34
CA GLY A 144 -8.29 20.88 8.34
C GLY A 144 -6.90 20.33 8.04
N THR A 145 -6.53 19.24 8.69
CA THR A 145 -5.24 18.56 8.46
C THR A 145 -5.16 18.01 7.04
N VAL A 146 -6.24 17.39 6.55
CA VAL A 146 -6.31 16.84 5.19
C VAL A 146 -6.08 17.95 4.16
N ARG A 147 -6.79 19.07 4.28
CA ARG A 147 -6.63 20.21 3.36
C ARG A 147 -5.19 20.74 3.36
N GLU A 148 -4.60 20.95 4.54
CA GLU A 148 -3.21 21.43 4.65
C GLU A 148 -2.21 20.47 4.00
N VAL A 149 -2.39 19.16 4.23
CA VAL A 149 -1.55 18.12 3.64
C VAL A 149 -1.72 18.09 2.13
N GLU A 150 -2.95 18.09 1.61
CA GLU A 150 -3.21 18.10 0.16
C GLU A 150 -2.57 19.32 -0.52
N ASP A 151 -2.69 20.51 0.07
CA ASP A 151 -2.05 21.73 -0.44
C ASP A 151 -0.52 21.61 -0.45
N GLY A 152 0.06 20.97 0.57
CA GLY A 152 1.48 20.68 0.64
C GLY A 152 1.94 19.70 -0.45
N LEU A 153 1.21 18.60 -0.62
CA LEU A 153 1.50 17.55 -1.59
C LEU A 153 1.33 18.02 -3.05
N ARG A 154 0.31 18.85 -3.33
CA ARG A 154 0.12 19.45 -4.67
C ARG A 154 1.36 20.22 -5.12
N ARG A 155 2.05 20.93 -4.22
CA ARG A 155 3.26 21.68 -4.56
C ARG A 155 4.43 20.77 -4.97
N ILE A 156 4.50 19.55 -4.41
CA ILE A 156 5.56 18.58 -4.73
C ILE A 156 5.45 18.11 -6.18
N ALA A 157 4.23 17.82 -6.65
CA ALA A 157 3.97 17.28 -7.99
C ALA A 157 3.39 18.31 -8.98
N SER A 158 3.64 19.61 -8.75
CA SER A 158 3.13 20.70 -9.59
C SER A 158 1.63 20.60 -9.91
N GLY A 159 0.82 20.26 -8.90
CA GLY A 159 -0.63 20.13 -8.98
C GLY A 159 -1.15 18.71 -9.20
N ARG A 160 -0.32 17.74 -9.62
CA ARG A 160 -0.70 16.36 -9.96
C ARG A 160 -0.83 15.46 -8.73
N LEU A 161 -1.78 15.81 -7.85
CA LEU A 161 -2.15 15.05 -6.67
C LEU A 161 -3.37 14.16 -6.96
N HIS A 162 -3.21 12.86 -6.77
CA HIS A 162 -4.25 11.86 -6.97
C HIS A 162 -4.65 11.26 -5.64
N ARG A 163 -5.93 11.32 -5.29
CA ARG A 163 -6.45 10.74 -4.06
C ARG A 163 -7.02 9.37 -4.33
N LEU A 164 -6.56 8.36 -3.59
CA LEU A 164 -7.17 7.03 -3.62
C LEU A 164 -8.19 6.93 -2.49
N ASP A 165 -9.46 7.01 -2.83
CA ASP A 165 -10.54 6.88 -1.85
C ASP A 165 -10.61 5.44 -1.32
N THR A 166 -10.36 5.31 -0.02
CA THR A 166 -10.39 4.04 0.70
C THR A 166 -10.60 4.30 2.20
N THR A 167 -10.85 3.24 2.96
CA THR A 167 -10.92 3.28 4.43
C THR A 167 -9.86 2.38 5.02
N THR A 168 -9.48 2.61 6.28
CA THR A 168 -8.52 1.75 6.99
C THR A 168 -8.98 0.29 7.00
N SER A 169 -10.28 0.05 7.16
CA SER A 169 -10.85 -1.31 7.15
C SER A 169 -10.66 -2.02 5.81
N VAL A 170 -10.75 -1.29 4.70
CA VAL A 170 -10.49 -1.84 3.36
C VAL A 170 -8.99 -2.05 3.14
N ALA A 171 -8.15 -1.09 3.56
CA ALA A 171 -6.70 -1.19 3.41
C ALA A 171 -6.06 -2.32 4.22
N LEU A 172 -6.72 -2.75 5.30
CA LEU A 172 -6.30 -3.87 6.15
C LEU A 172 -7.06 -5.18 5.82
N SER A 173 -7.93 -5.19 4.81
CA SER A 173 -8.67 -6.39 4.44
C SER A 173 -7.83 -7.33 3.58
N GLY A 174 -8.28 -8.59 3.48
CA GLY A 174 -7.71 -9.57 2.54
C GLY A 174 -7.92 -9.20 1.07
N ASP A 175 -8.80 -8.24 0.77
CA ASP A 175 -9.07 -7.77 -0.59
C ASP A 175 -8.04 -6.74 -1.06
N TRP A 176 -7.21 -6.18 -0.16
CA TRP A 176 -6.18 -5.18 -0.46
C TRP A 176 -4.99 -5.78 -1.22
N THR A 177 -5.28 -6.19 -2.43
CA THR A 177 -4.42 -6.96 -3.32
C THR A 177 -4.20 -6.18 -4.60
N GLU A 178 -3.13 -6.49 -5.34
CA GLU A 178 -2.87 -5.83 -6.61
C GLU A 178 -4.03 -5.90 -7.61
N PRO A 179 -4.73 -7.04 -7.79
CA PRO A 179 -5.84 -7.13 -8.73
C PRO A 179 -6.99 -6.17 -8.41
N TYR A 180 -7.25 -5.97 -7.13
CA TYR A 180 -8.22 -5.00 -6.64
C TYR A 180 -7.74 -3.55 -6.83
N LEU A 181 -6.44 -3.31 -6.61
CA LEU A 181 -5.86 -1.97 -6.60
C LEU A 181 -5.58 -1.40 -7.98
N VAL A 182 -5.12 -2.19 -8.96
CA VAL A 182 -4.80 -1.72 -10.31
C VAL A 182 -5.91 -0.85 -10.92
N PRO A 183 -7.18 -1.30 -11.02
CA PRO A 183 -8.23 -0.48 -11.59
C PRO A 183 -8.58 0.75 -10.75
N ARG A 184 -8.45 0.68 -9.42
CA ARG A 184 -8.75 1.80 -8.51
C ARG A 184 -7.70 2.88 -8.55
N VAL A 185 -6.42 2.50 -8.53
CA VAL A 185 -5.29 3.42 -8.68
C VAL A 185 -5.34 4.10 -10.05
N ALA A 186 -5.63 3.36 -11.11
CA ALA A 186 -5.81 3.96 -12.43
C ALA A 186 -6.99 4.95 -12.47
N GLY A 187 -8.11 4.62 -11.81
CA GLY A 187 -9.27 5.51 -11.68
C GLY A 187 -8.94 6.80 -10.91
N ALA A 188 -8.23 6.69 -9.79
CA ALA A 188 -7.77 7.83 -8.99
C ALA A 188 -6.86 8.78 -9.81
N ILE A 189 -5.93 8.20 -10.59
CA ILE A 189 -5.00 8.96 -11.42
C ILE A 189 -5.71 9.64 -12.60
N GLN A 190 -6.71 8.98 -13.17
CA GLN A 190 -7.50 9.54 -14.26
C GLN A 190 -8.41 10.68 -13.79
N GLY A 191 -9.01 10.56 -12.60
CA GLY A 191 -9.92 11.56 -12.04
C GLY A 191 -9.24 12.77 -11.40
N GLY A 192 -7.95 12.68 -11.06
CA GLY A 192 -7.16 13.76 -10.46
C GLY A 192 -6.36 14.62 -11.45
N GLY A 193 -6.53 14.39 -12.77
CA GLY A 193 -5.86 15.10 -13.85
C GLY A 193 -6.62 16.32 -14.36
#